data_AF-A0A368KPA2-F1
#
_entry.id   AF-A0A368KPA2-F1
#
_cell.length_a   1.000
_cell.length_b   1.000
_cell.length_c   1.000
_cell.angle_alpha   90.00
_cell.angle_beta   90.00
_cell.angle_gamma   90.00
#
_symmetry.space_group_name_H-M   'P 1'
#
loop_
_entity.id
_entity.type
_entity.pdbx_description
1 polymer ?
#
loop_
_entity_poly.entity_id
_entity_poly.type
_entity_poly.pdbx_seq_one_letter_code
_entity_poly.pdbx_strand_id
1 'polypeptide(L)'
;MFDFESRYPNPILERLMHLRLLIALLLSPCLLNLAGAQEIVDFQLDVQPILKARCLSCHGPDEAKNDFRVDDADSMADYIEAGDVESSSLWADYLITDDEEMKMPPVTPENPTGMTAAELATVKLWIEEGANFDWQAETPVDNIPVEAPPEMSTAYKLWLFQGLFHPASTHFPIALLSISMAFLLVSFFAGKSFETAAYYCLCCGALAAVGACVMGWAYATDEGYVGLSFDLANSNIARHRWLGILVAIGALVLIPFARTTVKSEEGKMKSIWLIGALVIGLGVSIVGYQGGELTYGEDHYAKEFNRLFDLDEKPTEEKADADPATAEEEAPAEDSE
;
A
#
# COMPACT_ATOMS: atom_id res chain seq x y z
N MET A 1 -22.02 46.43 50.76
CA MET A 1 -20.87 46.75 49.90
C MET A 1 -19.66 46.17 50.60
N PHE A 2 -18.92 45.16 50.13
CA PHE A 2 -18.73 44.52 48.83
C PHE A 2 -18.59 43.01 49.11
N ASP A 3 -19.44 42.17 48.53
CA ASP A 3 -19.30 41.50 47.23
C ASP A 3 -18.39 40.25 47.29
N PHE A 4 -19.03 39.14 46.98
CA PHE A 4 -18.58 37.76 47.20
C PHE A 4 -18.40 37.15 45.82
N GLU A 5 -17.30 37.47 45.15
CA GLU A 5 -17.00 36.89 43.84
C GLU A 5 -16.30 35.54 43.98
N SER A 6 -17.03 34.55 43.50
CA SER A 6 -16.79 33.12 43.50
C SER A 6 -15.52 32.72 42.77
N ARG A 7 -14.72 31.88 43.44
CA ARG A 7 -13.59 31.16 42.86
C ARG A 7 -14.08 29.82 42.30
N TYR A 8 -14.78 29.84 41.16
CA TYR A 8 -15.04 28.62 40.39
C TYR A 8 -13.95 28.46 39.32
N PRO A 9 -13.20 27.35 39.29
CA PRO A 9 -12.24 27.09 38.22
C PRO A 9 -12.99 26.88 36.90
N ASN A 10 -12.61 27.63 35.86
CA ASN A 10 -13.23 27.58 34.55
C ASN A 10 -12.97 26.21 33.89
N PRO A 11 -13.99 25.36 33.65
CA PRO A 11 -13.81 24.00 33.11
C PRO A 11 -13.27 23.98 31.67
N ILE A 12 -13.33 25.12 30.98
CA ILE A 12 -12.77 25.32 29.63
C ILE A 12 -11.24 25.43 29.69
N LEU A 13 -10.69 26.04 30.74
CA LEU A 13 -9.26 26.23 30.93
C LEU A 13 -8.55 24.91 31.25
N GLU A 14 -9.17 24.04 32.05
CA GLU A 14 -8.62 22.70 32.31
C GLU A 14 -8.64 21.82 31.06
N ARG A 15 -9.72 21.85 30.26
CA ARG A 15 -9.78 21.12 28.98
C ARG A 15 -8.73 21.60 27.97
N LEU A 16 -8.43 22.90 27.95
CA LEU A 16 -7.38 23.48 27.11
C LEU A 16 -5.97 23.11 27.61
N MET A 17 -5.77 22.94 28.92
CA MET A 17 -4.49 22.48 29.49
C MET A 17 -4.22 21.00 29.17
N HIS A 18 -5.23 20.13 29.27
CA HIS A 18 -5.07 18.72 28.89
C HIS A 18 -4.84 18.52 27.38
N LEU A 19 -5.46 19.35 26.53
CA LEU A 19 -5.25 19.34 25.08
C LEU A 19 -3.82 19.78 24.70
N ARG A 20 -3.25 20.77 25.41
CA ARG A 20 -1.85 21.21 25.20
C ARG A 20 -0.83 20.17 25.67
N LEU A 21 -1.10 19.47 26.77
CA LEU A 21 -0.24 18.37 27.26
C LEU A 21 -0.25 17.16 26.30
N LEU A 22 -1.39 16.83 25.69
CA LEU A 22 -1.47 15.78 24.67
C LEU A 22 -0.74 16.14 23.37
N ILE A 23 -0.83 17.40 22.92
CA ILE A 23 -0.10 17.87 21.72
C ILE A 23 1.41 17.93 21.97
N ALA A 24 1.84 18.32 23.19
CA ALA A 24 3.26 18.32 23.56
C ALA A 24 3.85 16.92 23.73
N LEU A 25 3.05 15.93 24.17
CA LEU A 25 3.48 14.53 24.27
C LEU A 25 3.61 13.86 22.90
N LEU A 26 2.79 14.27 21.92
CA LEU A 26 2.82 13.73 20.55
C LEU A 26 3.96 14.28 19.68
N LEU A 27 4.53 15.44 20.04
CA LEU A 27 5.66 16.06 19.31
C LEU A 27 7.03 15.68 19.88
N SER A 28 7.09 14.90 20.96
CA SER A 28 8.34 14.63 21.69
C SER A 28 9.26 13.53 21.16
N PRO A 29 8.91 12.61 20.23
CA PRO A 29 9.90 11.67 19.70
C PRO A 29 10.54 12.14 18.37
N CYS A 30 10.23 13.34 17.86
CA CYS A 30 10.67 13.74 16.52
C CYS A 30 12.11 14.28 16.42
N LEU A 31 12.87 14.32 17.52
CA LEU A 31 14.20 14.98 17.55
C LEU A 31 15.38 14.09 17.97
N LEU A 32 15.18 12.79 18.18
CA LEU A 32 16.29 11.85 18.42
C LEU A 32 16.24 10.71 17.40
N ASN A 33 16.76 10.97 16.19
CA ASN A 33 17.55 10.02 15.41
C ASN A 33 18.04 10.72 14.14
N LEU A 34 19.17 11.41 14.26
CA LEU A 34 20.04 11.72 13.13
C LEU A 34 21.39 11.05 13.42
N ALA A 35 21.37 9.72 13.36
CA ALA A 35 22.56 8.88 13.28
C ALA A 35 22.48 8.19 11.91
N GLY A 36 23.60 8.18 11.19
CA GLY A 36 23.66 7.92 9.74
C GLY A 36 22.85 6.74 9.24
N ALA A 37 22.35 6.86 8.01
CA ALA A 37 21.81 5.76 7.25
C ALA A 37 22.88 4.67 7.13
N GLN A 38 22.78 3.69 8.02
CA GLN A 38 23.40 2.39 7.84
C GLN A 38 22.46 1.64 6.88
N GLU A 39 22.99 1.10 5.78
CA GLU A 39 22.25 0.22 4.86
C GLU A 39 21.58 -0.87 5.72
N ILE A 40 20.25 -0.99 5.61
CA ILE A 40 19.47 -1.96 6.37
C ILE A 40 19.67 -3.35 5.77
N VAL A 41 19.89 -3.41 4.45
CA VAL A 41 20.09 -4.66 3.70
C VAL A 41 21.55 -4.80 3.29
N ASP A 42 22.17 -5.91 3.66
CA ASP A 42 23.52 -6.27 3.19
C ASP A 42 23.41 -7.12 1.93
N PHE A 43 24.02 -6.67 0.83
CA PHE A 43 23.94 -7.39 -0.44
C PHE A 43 24.48 -8.83 -0.35
N GLN A 44 25.56 -9.08 0.38
CA GLN A 44 26.15 -10.43 0.47
C GLN A 44 25.30 -11.38 1.31
N LEU A 45 24.75 -10.86 2.42
CA LEU A 45 24.04 -11.68 3.40
C LEU A 45 22.56 -11.86 3.05
N ASP A 46 21.94 -10.83 2.48
CA ASP A 46 20.49 -10.78 2.30
C ASP A 46 20.07 -10.93 0.83
N VAL A 47 20.74 -10.26 -0.11
CA VAL A 47 20.29 -10.17 -1.51
C VAL A 47 20.89 -11.27 -2.39
N GLN A 48 22.20 -11.44 -2.35
CA GLN A 48 22.94 -12.38 -3.19
C GLN A 48 22.45 -13.83 -3.00
N PRO A 49 22.12 -14.33 -1.78
CA PRO A 49 21.56 -15.67 -1.63
C PRO A 49 20.22 -15.84 -2.34
N ILE A 50 19.37 -14.80 -2.36
CA ILE A 50 18.09 -14.80 -3.07
C ILE A 50 18.33 -14.88 -4.58
N LEU A 51 19.20 -14.01 -5.12
CA LEU A 51 19.54 -14.00 -6.54
C LEU A 51 20.17 -15.34 -6.99
N LYS A 52 21.01 -15.95 -6.16
CA LYS A 52 21.56 -17.29 -6.37
C LYS A 52 20.49 -18.38 -6.40
N ALA A 53 19.53 -18.33 -5.47
CA ALA A 53 18.49 -19.33 -5.35
C ALA A 53 17.41 -19.22 -6.44
N ARG A 54 17.08 -17.99 -6.86
CA ARG A 54 15.92 -17.70 -7.71
C ARG A 54 16.26 -17.42 -9.17
N CYS A 55 17.42 -16.81 -9.44
CA CYS A 55 17.73 -16.25 -10.76
C CYS A 55 18.92 -16.95 -11.43
N LEU A 56 19.96 -17.29 -10.66
CA LEU A 56 21.27 -17.70 -11.19
C LEU A 56 21.22 -18.98 -12.05
N SER A 57 20.26 -19.88 -11.81
CA SER A 57 20.15 -21.13 -12.59
C SER A 57 19.79 -20.90 -14.07
N CYS A 58 19.14 -19.78 -14.39
CA CYS A 58 18.73 -19.40 -15.75
C CYS A 58 19.42 -18.12 -16.27
N HIS A 59 19.99 -17.33 -15.36
CA HIS A 59 20.65 -16.05 -15.65
C HIS A 59 22.05 -16.00 -15.02
N GLY A 60 22.80 -17.09 -15.17
CA GLY A 60 24.17 -17.24 -14.67
C GLY A 60 25.20 -17.30 -15.81
N PRO A 61 26.46 -17.59 -15.47
CA PRO A 61 27.55 -17.63 -16.46
C PRO A 61 27.42 -18.82 -17.42
N ASP A 62 26.81 -19.91 -16.98
CA ASP A 62 26.63 -21.13 -17.78
C ASP A 62 25.36 -21.09 -18.64
N GLU A 63 24.36 -20.29 -18.24
CA GLU A 63 23.07 -20.13 -18.89
C GLU A 63 22.58 -18.69 -18.69
N ALA A 64 22.57 -17.90 -19.76
CA ALA A 64 22.14 -16.49 -19.74
C ALA A 64 20.91 -16.31 -20.63
N LYS A 65 19.74 -16.72 -20.13
CA LYS A 65 18.49 -16.54 -20.89
C LYS A 65 18.27 -15.06 -21.19
N ASN A 66 17.88 -14.79 -22.44
CA ASN A 66 17.71 -13.44 -22.98
C ASN A 66 18.93 -12.53 -22.83
N ASP A 67 20.14 -13.12 -22.78
CA ASP A 67 21.41 -12.38 -22.63
C ASP A 67 21.52 -11.59 -21.31
N PHE A 68 20.68 -11.92 -20.32
CA PHE A 68 20.69 -11.30 -19.00
C PHE A 68 21.43 -12.20 -17.99
N ARG A 69 22.34 -11.57 -17.23
CA ARG A 69 23.15 -12.21 -16.18
C ARG A 69 23.00 -11.49 -14.85
N VAL A 70 22.55 -12.25 -13.84
CA VAL A 70 22.37 -11.74 -12.48
C VAL A 70 23.69 -11.56 -11.72
N ASP A 71 24.74 -12.23 -12.19
CA ASP A 71 26.08 -12.22 -11.58
C ASP A 71 27.02 -11.15 -12.16
N ASP A 72 26.50 -10.30 -13.04
CA ASP A 72 27.24 -9.27 -13.76
C ASP A 72 26.65 -7.89 -13.45
N ALA A 73 27.51 -6.95 -13.04
CA ALA A 73 27.07 -5.63 -12.58
C ALA A 73 26.48 -4.78 -13.72
N ASP A 74 27.09 -4.85 -14.90
CA ASP A 74 26.65 -4.09 -16.07
C ASP A 74 25.30 -4.63 -16.56
N SER A 75 25.17 -5.96 -16.64
CA SER A 75 23.89 -6.60 -16.98
C SER A 75 22.78 -6.27 -15.99
N MET A 76 23.06 -6.17 -14.69
CA MET A 76 22.07 -5.80 -13.68
C MET A 76 21.69 -4.31 -13.75
N ALA A 77 22.65 -3.43 -14.04
CA ALA A 77 22.43 -2.00 -14.15
C ALA A 77 21.49 -1.63 -15.30
N ASP A 78 21.41 -2.45 -16.36
CA ASP A 78 20.45 -2.26 -17.46
C ASP A 78 18.97 -2.40 -17.01
N TYR A 79 18.72 -3.04 -15.86
CA TYR A 79 17.37 -3.33 -15.36
C TYR A 79 17.07 -2.70 -14.00
N ILE A 80 18.05 -2.04 -13.38
CA ILE A 80 17.94 -1.47 -12.03
C ILE A 80 18.36 0.00 -12.04
N GLU A 81 17.43 0.85 -11.66
CA GLU A 81 17.67 2.25 -11.36
C GLU A 81 17.94 2.40 -9.85
N ALA A 82 19.21 2.57 -9.49
CA ALA A 82 19.65 2.64 -8.10
C ALA A 82 18.94 3.77 -7.33
N GLY A 83 18.25 3.41 -6.24
CA GLY A 83 17.48 4.34 -5.41
C GLY A 83 16.06 4.62 -5.93
N ASP A 84 15.66 4.04 -7.07
CA ASP A 84 14.34 4.18 -7.65
C ASP A 84 13.78 2.82 -8.10
N VAL A 85 13.10 2.16 -7.17
CA VAL A 85 12.51 0.84 -7.41
C VAL A 85 11.36 0.86 -8.42
N GLU A 86 10.63 1.97 -8.54
CA GLU A 86 9.49 2.06 -9.44
C GLU A 86 9.94 2.24 -10.89
N SER A 87 11.09 2.91 -11.11
CA SER A 87 11.73 3.02 -12.42
C SER A 87 12.59 1.79 -12.79
N SER A 88 12.84 0.89 -11.85
CA SER A 88 13.63 -0.33 -12.07
C SER A 88 12.77 -1.40 -12.77
N SER A 89 13.05 -1.67 -14.05
CA SER A 89 12.30 -2.68 -14.82
C SER A 89 12.39 -4.08 -14.21
N LEU A 90 13.52 -4.44 -13.57
CA LEU A 90 13.62 -5.71 -12.82
C LEU A 90 12.44 -5.86 -11.85
N TRP A 91 12.13 -4.80 -11.11
CA TRP A 91 11.03 -4.79 -10.16
C TRP A 91 9.68 -4.71 -10.88
N ALA A 92 9.44 -3.63 -11.62
CA ALA A 92 8.13 -3.29 -12.16
C ALA A 92 7.63 -4.27 -13.24
N ASP A 93 8.52 -4.73 -14.12
CA ASP A 93 8.13 -5.50 -15.30
C ASP A 93 8.23 -7.01 -15.09
N TYR A 94 9.06 -7.48 -14.14
CA TYR A 94 9.38 -8.90 -13.97
C TYR A 94 9.04 -9.48 -12.60
N LEU A 95 9.33 -8.80 -11.49
CA LEU A 95 9.14 -9.37 -10.15
C LEU A 95 7.70 -9.26 -9.64
N ILE A 96 7.05 -8.11 -9.83
CA ILE A 96 5.70 -7.83 -9.32
C ILE A 96 4.61 -7.82 -10.40
N THR A 97 4.93 -8.22 -11.63
CA THR A 97 3.96 -8.30 -12.72
C THR A 97 2.92 -9.41 -12.49
N ASP A 98 1.70 -9.18 -12.99
CA ASP A 98 0.61 -10.14 -13.04
C ASP A 98 0.63 -11.01 -14.32
N ASP A 99 1.46 -10.65 -15.29
CA ASP A 99 1.62 -11.42 -16.52
C ASP A 99 2.50 -12.67 -16.26
N GLU A 100 1.88 -13.85 -16.29
CA GLU A 100 2.56 -15.12 -16.03
C GLU A 100 3.70 -15.43 -17.00
N GLU A 101 3.68 -14.90 -18.23
CA GLU A 101 4.75 -15.12 -19.22
C GLU A 101 5.97 -14.23 -18.95
N MET A 102 5.74 -13.04 -18.39
CA MET A 102 6.79 -12.08 -18.05
C MET A 102 7.32 -12.28 -16.63
N LYS A 103 6.55 -12.91 -15.75
CA LYS A 103 6.91 -13.05 -14.34
C LYS A 103 8.19 -13.85 -14.15
N MET A 104 9.16 -13.24 -13.48
CA MET A 104 10.41 -13.87 -13.08
C MET A 104 10.50 -13.94 -11.55
N PRO A 105 10.96 -15.08 -10.97
CA PRO A 105 11.18 -16.35 -11.64
C PRO A 105 9.85 -16.99 -12.10
N PRO A 106 9.86 -17.80 -13.17
CA PRO A 106 8.66 -18.43 -13.68
C PRO A 106 8.04 -19.35 -12.61
N VAL A 107 6.71 -19.30 -12.50
CA VAL A 107 5.97 -20.18 -11.60
C VAL A 107 5.87 -21.56 -12.26
N THR A 108 6.61 -22.53 -11.73
CA THR A 108 6.58 -23.93 -12.21
C THR A 108 6.10 -24.87 -11.10
N PRO A 109 5.73 -26.12 -11.39
CA PRO A 109 5.43 -27.11 -10.34
C PRO A 109 6.57 -27.28 -9.31
N GLU A 110 7.82 -27.06 -9.72
CA GLU A 110 9.02 -27.09 -8.89
C GLU A 110 9.24 -25.78 -8.10
N ASN A 111 8.68 -24.65 -8.57
CA ASN A 111 8.68 -23.37 -7.87
C ASN A 111 7.27 -22.71 -7.89
N PRO A 112 6.32 -23.26 -7.11
CA PRO A 112 4.89 -22.92 -7.24
C PRO A 112 4.53 -21.51 -6.77
N THR A 113 5.46 -20.80 -6.11
CA THR A 113 5.24 -19.45 -5.60
C THR A 113 6.17 -18.41 -6.21
N GLY A 114 7.10 -18.79 -7.09
CA GLY A 114 8.10 -17.86 -7.61
C GLY A 114 9.05 -17.36 -6.52
N MET A 115 8.90 -16.11 -6.10
CA MET A 115 9.55 -15.51 -4.93
C MET A 115 8.55 -15.31 -3.79
N THR A 116 9.02 -15.49 -2.55
CA THR A 116 8.23 -15.17 -1.36
C THR A 116 8.15 -13.65 -1.16
N ALA A 117 7.13 -13.19 -0.43
CA ALA A 117 6.97 -11.78 -0.09
C ALA A 117 8.20 -11.20 0.63
N ALA A 118 8.82 -11.98 1.54
CA ALA A 118 10.03 -11.57 2.23
C ALA A 118 11.23 -11.42 1.28
N GLU A 119 11.39 -12.30 0.30
CA GLU A 119 12.46 -12.18 -0.69
C GLU A 119 12.25 -10.97 -1.60
N LEU A 120 11.01 -10.70 -2.03
CA LEU A 120 10.66 -9.51 -2.80
C LEU A 120 10.92 -8.23 -1.99
N ALA A 121 10.53 -8.21 -0.72
CA ALA A 121 10.78 -7.11 0.20
C ALA A 121 12.28 -6.77 0.31
N THR A 122 13.12 -7.80 0.47
CA THR A 122 14.58 -7.64 0.55
C THR A 122 15.15 -7.05 -0.73
N VAL A 123 14.73 -7.54 -1.91
CA VAL A 123 15.20 -7.01 -3.20
C VAL A 123 14.72 -5.57 -3.42
N LYS A 124 13.46 -5.26 -3.09
CA LYS A 124 12.92 -3.90 -3.15
C LYS A 124 13.73 -2.93 -2.31
N LEU A 125 13.94 -3.26 -1.03
CA LEU A 125 14.64 -2.39 -0.10
C LEU A 125 16.10 -2.19 -0.54
N TRP A 126 16.75 -3.23 -1.04
CA TRP A 126 18.10 -3.11 -1.61
C TRP A 126 18.15 -2.14 -2.80
N ILE A 127 17.18 -2.19 -3.72
CA ILE A 127 17.10 -1.24 -4.84
C ILE A 127 16.88 0.18 -4.32
N GLU A 128 15.94 0.37 -3.40
CA GLU A 128 15.65 1.68 -2.77
C GLU A 128 16.87 2.25 -2.01
N GLU A 129 17.73 1.40 -1.44
CA GLU A 129 18.96 1.79 -0.74
C GLU A 129 20.12 2.13 -1.69
N GLY A 130 19.92 2.04 -3.01
CA GLY A 130 20.92 2.39 -4.01
C GLY A 130 21.56 1.19 -4.71
N ALA A 131 20.97 0.00 -4.59
CA ALA A 131 21.35 -1.21 -5.31
C ALA A 131 22.85 -1.53 -5.25
N ASN A 132 23.47 -1.38 -4.07
CA ASN A 132 24.90 -1.64 -3.90
C ASN A 132 25.21 -3.09 -4.33
N PHE A 133 26.04 -3.26 -5.36
CA PHE A 133 26.27 -4.54 -6.01
C PHE A 133 27.76 -4.88 -5.96
N ASP A 134 28.07 -6.04 -5.38
CA ASP A 134 29.42 -6.60 -5.43
C ASP A 134 29.30 -8.13 -5.53
N TRP A 135 29.35 -8.70 -6.74
CA TRP A 135 29.24 -10.15 -6.86
C TRP A 135 30.47 -10.90 -6.33
N GLN A 136 31.62 -10.25 -6.25
CA GLN A 136 32.93 -10.88 -6.02
C GLN A 136 33.50 -10.68 -4.62
N ALA A 137 32.88 -9.83 -3.78
CA ALA A 137 33.23 -9.74 -2.37
C ALA A 137 32.96 -11.08 -1.67
N GLU A 138 34.01 -11.89 -1.54
CA GLU A 138 34.00 -13.04 -0.66
C GLU A 138 33.91 -12.55 0.79
N THR A 139 32.72 -12.62 1.38
CA THR A 139 32.65 -12.78 2.83
C THR A 139 33.31 -14.14 3.14
N PRO A 140 34.18 -14.26 4.16
CA PRO A 140 34.70 -15.57 4.56
C PRO A 140 33.54 -16.48 5.02
N VAL A 141 32.96 -17.25 4.09
CA VAL A 141 31.76 -18.08 4.34
C VAL A 141 32.09 -19.29 5.23
N ASP A 142 33.37 -19.59 5.44
CA ASP A 142 33.81 -20.73 6.24
C ASP A 142 33.44 -20.64 7.74
N ASN A 143 32.92 -19.51 8.22
CA ASN A 143 32.48 -19.34 9.60
C ASN A 143 31.22 -18.46 9.75
N ILE A 144 30.34 -18.39 8.75
CA ILE A 144 28.97 -17.94 9.02
C ILE A 144 28.23 -19.19 9.50
N PRO A 145 27.92 -19.33 10.81
CA PRO A 145 26.97 -20.35 11.17
C PRO A 145 25.71 -20.04 10.35
N VAL A 146 25.18 -21.02 9.62
CA VAL A 146 23.78 -20.96 9.17
C VAL A 146 22.96 -20.97 10.45
N GLU A 147 22.91 -19.81 11.12
CA GLU A 147 21.95 -19.54 12.17
C GLU A 147 20.61 -19.69 11.46
N ALA A 148 19.86 -20.72 11.86
CA ALA A 148 18.45 -20.79 11.51
C ALA A 148 17.86 -19.39 11.73
N PRO A 149 17.05 -18.87 10.80
CA PRO A 149 16.49 -17.53 10.91
C PRO A 149 15.99 -17.35 12.35
N PRO A 150 16.37 -16.23 13.00
CA PRO A 150 16.25 -16.09 14.45
C PRO A 150 14.85 -16.53 14.86
N GLU A 151 14.76 -17.48 15.80
CA GLU A 151 13.46 -18.03 16.18
C GLU A 151 12.53 -16.89 16.59
N MET A 152 11.56 -16.60 15.72
CA MET A 152 10.62 -15.53 15.96
C MET A 152 9.85 -15.84 17.25
N SER A 153 9.86 -14.88 18.17
CA SER A 153 9.08 -14.99 19.40
C SER A 153 7.60 -15.24 19.07
N THR A 154 6.90 -15.99 19.92
CA THR A 154 5.45 -16.22 19.76
C THR A 154 4.67 -14.90 19.67
N ALA A 155 5.13 -13.86 20.39
CA ALA A 155 4.53 -12.53 20.32
C ALA A 155 4.67 -11.89 18.93
N TYR A 156 5.84 -12.01 18.31
CA TYR A 156 6.07 -11.50 16.95
C TYR A 156 5.29 -12.27 15.90
N LYS A 157 5.21 -13.61 16.03
CA LYS A 157 4.35 -14.44 15.17
C LYS A 157 2.87 -14.03 15.26
N LEU A 158 2.37 -13.78 16.47
CA LEU A 158 1.00 -13.29 16.69
C LEU A 158 0.80 -11.88 16.13
N TRP A 159 1.81 -11.01 16.24
CA TRP A 159 1.80 -9.67 15.64
C TRP A 159 1.65 -9.75 14.12
N LEU A 160 2.47 -10.54 13.43
CA LEU A 160 2.36 -10.73 11.99
C LEU A 160 1.03 -11.39 11.60
N PHE A 161 0.62 -12.44 12.33
CA PHE A 161 -0.63 -13.15 12.05
C PHE A 161 -1.87 -12.26 12.11
N GLN A 162 -1.95 -11.32 13.07
CA GLN A 162 -3.09 -10.40 13.11
C GLN A 162 -3.10 -9.42 11.92
N GLY A 163 -1.94 -9.13 11.32
CA GLY A 163 -1.81 -8.25 10.16
C GLY A 163 -2.58 -8.75 8.95
N LEU A 164 -2.66 -10.08 8.78
CA LEU A 164 -3.44 -10.73 7.72
C LEU A 164 -4.94 -10.38 7.74
N PHE A 165 -5.46 -9.93 8.88
CA PHE A 165 -6.85 -9.50 9.00
C PHE A 165 -7.06 -8.03 8.59
N HIS A 166 -6.00 -7.29 8.24
CA HIS A 166 -6.10 -5.89 7.84
C HIS A 166 -7.13 -5.68 6.71
N PRO A 167 -7.07 -6.37 5.55
CA PRO A 167 -8.06 -6.18 4.49
C PRO A 167 -9.50 -6.46 4.91
N ALA A 168 -9.73 -7.48 5.76
CA ALA A 168 -11.06 -7.75 6.28
C ALA A 168 -11.52 -6.65 7.26
N SER A 169 -10.62 -6.17 8.11
CA SER A 169 -10.92 -5.18 9.14
C SER A 169 -11.24 -3.80 8.57
N THR A 170 -10.70 -3.42 7.41
CA THR A 170 -10.91 -2.10 6.77
C THR A 170 -12.35 -1.90 6.26
N HIS A 171 -13.10 -2.98 6.02
CA HIS A 171 -14.50 -2.89 5.59
C HIS A 171 -15.41 -2.28 6.67
N PHE A 172 -15.09 -2.53 7.95
CA PHE A 172 -15.87 -2.01 9.08
C PHE A 172 -15.81 -0.48 9.21
N PRO A 173 -14.64 0.19 9.28
CA PRO A 173 -14.59 1.64 9.34
C PRO A 173 -15.15 2.28 8.07
N ILE A 174 -14.88 1.73 6.88
CA ILE A 174 -15.45 2.24 5.61
C ILE A 174 -16.98 2.26 5.69
N ALA A 175 -17.61 1.13 6.03
CA ALA A 175 -19.06 1.04 6.10
C ALA A 175 -19.65 1.91 7.22
N LEU A 176 -19.13 1.80 8.45
CA LEU A 176 -19.72 2.44 9.63
C LEU A 176 -19.56 3.96 9.61
N LEU A 177 -18.41 4.48 9.17
CA LEU A 177 -18.20 5.93 9.06
C LEU A 177 -19.02 6.52 7.90
N SER A 178 -19.13 5.82 6.77
CA SER A 178 -19.98 6.23 5.65
C SER A 178 -21.47 6.24 6.03
N ILE A 179 -21.94 5.22 6.77
CA ILE A 179 -23.32 5.16 7.26
C ILE A 179 -23.59 6.26 8.30
N SER A 180 -22.62 6.56 9.18
CA SER A 180 -22.72 7.68 10.13
C SER A 180 -22.93 9.02 9.40
N MET A 181 -22.12 9.28 8.36
CA MET A 181 -22.27 10.44 7.49
C MET A 181 -23.64 10.46 6.79
N ALA A 182 -24.07 9.33 6.21
CA ALA A 182 -25.35 9.23 5.52
C ALA A 182 -26.55 9.51 6.44
N PHE A 183 -26.56 8.98 7.66
CA PHE A 183 -27.62 9.25 8.64
C PHE A 183 -27.69 10.74 9.02
N LEU A 184 -26.56 11.42 9.13
CA LEU A 184 -26.53 12.85 9.42
C LEU A 184 -27.05 13.68 8.24
N LEU A 185 -26.72 13.31 7.02
CA LEU A 185 -27.25 13.96 5.82
C LEU A 185 -28.75 13.76 5.70
N VAL A 186 -29.24 12.54 5.90
CA VAL A 186 -30.69 12.26 5.92
C VAL A 186 -31.37 13.03 7.04
N SER A 187 -30.77 13.11 8.24
CA SER A 187 -31.33 13.91 9.34
C SER A 187 -31.44 15.39 8.96
N PHE A 188 -30.43 15.94 8.28
CA PHE A 188 -30.42 17.31 7.80
C PHE A 188 -31.49 17.60 6.74
N PHE A 189 -31.64 16.73 5.73
CA PHE A 189 -32.56 16.95 4.61
C PHE A 189 -34.00 16.51 4.89
N ALA A 190 -34.19 15.38 5.57
CA ALA A 190 -35.52 14.79 5.79
C ALA A 190 -36.20 15.28 7.07
N GLY A 191 -35.50 16.06 7.91
CA GLY A 191 -36.02 16.55 9.19
C GLY A 191 -36.35 15.44 10.21
N LYS A 192 -35.84 14.23 10.00
CA LYS A 192 -36.01 13.07 10.89
C LYS A 192 -34.77 12.87 11.74
N SER A 193 -34.94 12.54 13.02
CA SER A 193 -33.80 12.31 13.90
C SER A 193 -33.18 10.91 13.70
N PHE A 194 -31.94 10.89 13.24
CA PHE A 194 -31.08 9.69 13.14
C PHE A 194 -29.75 9.85 13.90
N GLU A 195 -29.62 10.89 14.72
CA GLU A 195 -28.40 11.25 15.44
C GLU A 195 -27.93 10.12 16.36
N THR A 196 -28.84 9.45 17.07
CA THR A 196 -28.45 8.33 17.94
C THR A 196 -27.82 7.19 17.14
N ALA A 197 -28.39 6.83 15.99
CA ALA A 197 -27.83 5.80 15.12
C ALA A 197 -26.47 6.25 14.56
N ALA A 198 -26.39 7.48 14.03
CA ALA A 198 -25.15 8.05 13.52
C ALA A 198 -24.03 8.08 14.57
N TYR A 199 -24.35 8.37 15.83
CA TYR A 199 -23.41 8.40 16.94
C TYR A 199 -22.81 7.01 17.23
N TYR A 200 -23.64 5.96 17.30
CA TYR A 200 -23.13 4.61 17.54
C TYR A 200 -22.35 4.08 16.34
N CYS A 201 -22.77 4.39 15.11
CA CYS A 201 -21.99 4.08 13.91
C CYS A 201 -20.61 4.78 13.94
N LEU A 202 -20.55 6.05 14.34
CA LEU A 202 -19.28 6.78 14.51
C LEU A 202 -18.38 6.10 15.57
N CYS A 203 -18.94 5.73 16.73
CA CYS A 203 -18.15 5.11 17.79
C CYS A 203 -17.57 3.76 17.37
N CYS A 204 -18.40 2.88 16.80
CA CYS A 204 -17.97 1.58 16.31
C CYS A 204 -17.00 1.72 15.13
N GLY A 205 -17.27 2.65 14.20
CA GLY A 205 -16.40 2.93 13.07
C GLY A 205 -15.03 3.48 13.48
N ALA A 206 -14.98 4.38 14.47
CA ALA A 206 -13.73 4.90 15.01
C ALA A 206 -12.89 3.80 15.69
N LEU A 207 -13.53 2.93 16.47
CA LEU A 207 -12.85 1.78 17.10
C LEU A 207 -12.30 0.81 16.04
N ALA A 208 -13.10 0.52 15.01
CA ALA A 208 -12.68 -0.34 13.91
C ALA A 208 -11.54 0.30 13.09
N ALA A 209 -11.55 1.62 12.89
CA ALA A 209 -10.48 2.33 12.20
C ALA A 209 -9.15 2.24 12.96
N VAL A 210 -9.17 2.35 14.29
CA VAL A 210 -7.98 2.14 15.12
C VAL A 210 -7.47 0.71 14.98
N GLY A 211 -8.35 -0.29 15.06
CA GLY A 211 -7.99 -1.69 14.86
C GLY A 211 -7.37 -1.94 13.48
N ALA A 212 -7.97 -1.40 12.44
CA ALA A 212 -7.46 -1.50 11.07
C ALA A 212 -6.07 -0.84 10.92
N CYS A 213 -5.82 0.31 11.55
CA CYS A 213 -4.49 0.95 11.53
C CYS A 213 -3.42 0.09 12.22
N VAL A 214 -3.76 -0.54 13.36
CA VAL A 214 -2.83 -1.43 14.08
C VAL A 214 -2.51 -2.66 13.24
N MET A 215 -3.53 -3.32 12.68
CA MET A 215 -3.34 -4.48 11.80
C MET A 215 -2.57 -4.10 10.54
N GLY A 216 -2.83 -2.91 9.98
CA GLY A 216 -2.12 -2.42 8.79
C GLY A 216 -0.63 -2.20 9.04
N TRP A 217 -0.23 -1.79 10.23
CA TRP A 217 1.19 -1.67 10.58
C TRP A 217 1.88 -3.02 10.69
N ALA A 218 1.18 -4.03 11.20
CA ALA A 218 1.67 -5.40 11.21
C ALA A 218 1.77 -5.98 9.80
N TYR A 219 0.75 -5.75 8.97
CA TYR A 219 0.69 -6.21 7.58
C TYR A 219 1.78 -5.59 6.71
N ALA A 220 2.03 -4.29 6.87
CA ALA A 220 3.10 -3.57 6.18
C ALA A 220 4.49 -4.21 6.39
N THR A 221 4.74 -4.78 7.58
CA THR A 221 6.03 -5.44 7.86
C THR A 221 6.18 -6.76 7.09
N ASP A 222 5.09 -7.49 6.89
CA ASP A 222 5.06 -8.75 6.15
C ASP A 222 5.24 -8.53 4.63
N GLU A 223 4.65 -7.45 4.12
CA GLU A 223 4.75 -7.00 2.73
C GLU A 223 6.06 -6.22 2.43
N GLY A 224 6.99 -6.14 3.39
CA GLY A 224 8.29 -5.48 3.19
C GLY A 224 8.33 -3.97 3.34
N TYR A 225 7.21 -3.34 3.64
CA TYR A 225 7.12 -1.90 3.91
C TYR A 225 7.62 -1.60 5.33
N VAL A 226 8.94 -1.55 5.48
CA VAL A 226 9.61 -1.24 6.76
C VAL A 226 9.81 0.26 6.95
N GLY A 227 9.78 0.69 8.22
CA GLY A 227 10.12 2.06 8.58
C GLY A 227 9.01 3.10 8.39
N LEU A 228 9.41 4.37 8.55
CA LEU A 228 8.47 5.49 8.67
C LEU A 228 8.70 6.50 7.54
N SER A 229 8.15 6.19 6.36
CA SER A 229 8.11 7.15 5.24
C SER A 229 7.06 8.27 5.41
N PHE A 230 7.46 9.49 5.06
CA PHE A 230 6.61 10.68 4.96
C PHE A 230 6.52 11.22 3.54
N ASP A 231 6.96 10.46 2.54
CA ASP A 231 6.84 10.87 1.15
C ASP A 231 5.39 10.75 0.67
N LEU A 232 4.57 11.73 1.03
CA LEU A 232 3.18 11.80 0.62
C LEU A 232 3.00 12.17 -0.86
N ALA A 233 4.07 12.57 -1.56
CA ALA A 233 3.98 12.94 -2.97
C ALA A 233 4.11 11.70 -3.85
N ASN A 234 5.14 10.89 -3.59
CA ASN A 234 5.53 9.80 -4.49
C ASN A 234 5.25 8.40 -3.92
N SER A 235 4.99 8.26 -2.62
CA SER A 235 4.74 6.93 -2.03
C SER A 235 3.25 6.67 -1.80
N ASN A 236 2.69 5.74 -2.59
CA ASN A 236 1.33 5.23 -2.45
C ASN A 236 1.04 4.70 -1.04
N ILE A 237 1.95 3.88 -0.52
CA ILE A 237 1.82 3.30 0.82
C ILE A 237 1.88 4.37 1.91
N ALA A 238 2.74 5.40 1.78
CA ALA A 238 2.81 6.48 2.75
C ALA A 238 1.51 7.31 2.76
N ARG A 239 0.97 7.64 1.57
CA ARG A 239 -0.33 8.34 1.44
C ARG A 239 -1.45 7.56 2.12
N HIS A 240 -1.61 6.28 1.78
CA HIS A 240 -2.63 5.41 2.35
C HIS A 240 -2.54 5.33 3.87
N ARG A 241 -1.33 5.09 4.39
CA ARG A 241 -1.06 4.94 5.83
C ARG A 241 -1.41 6.20 6.61
N TRP A 242 -0.91 7.35 6.19
CA TRP A 242 -1.12 8.61 6.91
C TRP A 242 -2.57 9.08 6.81
N LEU A 243 -3.21 8.92 5.66
CA LEU A 243 -4.62 9.27 5.51
C LEU A 243 -5.52 8.37 6.39
N GLY A 244 -5.24 7.06 6.47
CA GLY A 244 -5.93 6.14 7.37
C GLY A 244 -5.82 6.55 8.85
N ILE A 245 -4.61 6.91 9.29
CA ILE A 245 -4.37 7.40 10.66
C ILE A 245 -5.12 8.71 10.93
N LEU A 246 -5.10 9.66 9.99
CA LEU A 246 -5.84 10.93 10.12
C LEU A 246 -7.35 10.71 10.20
N VAL A 247 -7.90 9.79 9.43
CA VAL A 247 -9.31 9.38 9.50
C VAL A 247 -9.63 8.78 10.87
N ALA A 248 -8.80 7.89 11.40
CA ALA A 248 -9.01 7.28 12.72
C ALA A 248 -8.98 8.33 13.85
N ILE A 249 -7.98 9.22 13.85
CA ILE A 249 -7.85 10.30 14.84
C ILE A 249 -9.04 11.27 14.73
N GLY A 250 -9.39 11.70 13.53
CA GLY A 250 -10.49 12.64 13.32
C GLY A 250 -11.85 12.05 13.73
N ALA A 251 -12.08 10.75 13.49
CA ALA A 251 -13.27 10.05 13.96
C ALA A 251 -13.35 10.02 15.50
N LEU A 252 -12.23 9.75 16.20
CA LEU A 252 -12.18 9.81 17.66
C LEU A 252 -12.44 11.22 18.21
N VAL A 253 -11.87 12.24 17.56
CA VAL A 253 -12.06 13.65 17.93
C VAL A 253 -13.52 14.09 17.75
N LEU A 254 -14.27 13.50 16.82
CA LEU A 254 -15.68 13.83 16.58
C LEU A 254 -16.64 13.29 17.64
N ILE A 255 -16.29 12.19 18.33
CA ILE A 255 -17.14 11.53 19.33
C ILE A 255 -17.67 12.50 20.42
N PRO A 256 -16.86 13.36 21.07
CA PRO A 256 -17.39 14.30 22.06
C PRO A 256 -18.40 15.29 21.48
N PHE A 257 -18.21 15.78 20.25
CA PHE A 257 -19.16 16.69 19.60
C PHE A 257 -20.48 15.98 19.28
N ALA A 258 -20.39 14.75 18.78
CA ALA A 258 -21.54 13.89 18.53
C ALA A 258 -22.32 13.58 19.83
N ARG A 259 -21.61 13.19 20.90
CA ARG A 259 -22.19 12.93 22.22
C ARG A 259 -22.90 14.15 22.81
N THR A 260 -22.33 15.34 22.63
CA THR A 260 -22.92 16.59 23.13
C THR A 260 -24.19 16.92 22.35
N THR A 261 -24.15 16.77 21.02
CA THR A 261 -25.31 16.99 20.14
C THR A 261 -26.48 16.07 20.48
N VAL A 262 -26.23 14.78 20.71
CA VAL A 262 -27.25 13.80 21.12
C VAL A 262 -27.85 14.14 22.49
N LYS A 263 -27.13 14.88 23.35
CA LYS A 263 -27.56 15.20 24.72
C LYS A 263 -28.18 16.58 24.90
N SER A 264 -27.77 17.62 24.16
CA SER A 264 -28.17 19.00 24.46
C SER A 264 -28.85 19.77 23.31
N GLU A 265 -29.19 19.15 22.18
CA GLU A 265 -29.79 19.83 21.00
C GLU A 265 -29.08 21.14 20.58
N GLU A 266 -27.81 21.32 20.95
CA GLU A 266 -27.03 22.52 20.60
C GLU A 266 -26.71 22.55 19.10
N GLY A 267 -27.33 23.47 18.36
CA GLY A 267 -27.19 23.58 16.90
C GLY A 267 -25.75 23.81 16.42
N LYS A 268 -24.89 24.47 17.21
CA LYS A 268 -23.48 24.68 16.86
C LYS A 268 -22.68 23.37 16.89
N MET A 269 -22.92 22.52 17.89
CA MET A 269 -22.26 21.21 18.00
C MET A 269 -22.72 20.27 16.89
N LYS A 270 -24.01 20.32 16.54
CA LYS A 270 -24.57 19.57 15.40
C LYS A 270 -23.88 19.95 14.09
N SER A 271 -23.63 21.25 13.87
CA SER A 271 -22.96 21.72 12.65
C SER A 271 -21.50 21.25 12.57
N ILE A 272 -20.75 21.33 13.68
CA ILE A 272 -19.37 20.83 13.76
C ILE A 272 -19.33 19.33 13.48
N TRP A 273 -20.25 18.56 14.09
CA TRP A 273 -20.32 17.13 13.88
C TRP A 273 -20.69 16.75 12.45
N LEU A 274 -21.67 17.44 11.84
CA LEU A 274 -22.05 17.21 10.44
C LEU A 274 -20.88 17.45 9.48
N ILE A 275 -20.20 18.59 9.60
CA ILE A 275 -19.06 18.93 8.76
C ILE A 275 -17.92 17.93 8.97
N GLY A 276 -17.62 17.59 10.22
CA GLY A 276 -16.59 16.60 10.51
C GLY A 276 -16.94 15.22 9.98
N ALA A 277 -18.19 14.77 10.10
CA ALA A 277 -18.62 13.49 9.56
C ALA A 277 -18.55 13.45 8.02
N LEU A 278 -18.81 14.56 7.34
CA LEU A 278 -18.60 14.70 5.89
C LEU A 278 -17.11 14.56 5.54
N VAL A 279 -16.23 15.27 6.25
CA VAL A 279 -14.77 15.18 6.02
C VAL A 279 -14.27 13.76 6.24
N ILE A 280 -14.70 13.10 7.32
CA ILE A 280 -14.31 11.71 7.62
C ILE A 280 -14.89 10.71 6.64
N GLY A 281 -16.16 10.85 6.24
CA GLY A 281 -16.80 9.98 5.26
C GLY A 281 -16.15 10.08 3.87
N LEU A 282 -15.78 11.30 3.45
CA LEU A 282 -15.00 11.48 2.22
C LEU A 282 -13.58 10.94 2.37
N GLY A 283 -12.92 11.22 3.50
CA GLY A 283 -11.57 10.73 3.79
C GLY A 283 -11.49 9.20 3.75
N VAL A 284 -12.43 8.49 4.41
CA VAL A 284 -12.45 7.02 4.41
C VAL A 284 -12.75 6.45 3.03
N SER A 285 -13.52 7.16 2.19
CA SER A 285 -13.74 6.75 0.80
C SER A 285 -12.45 6.83 -0.02
N ILE A 286 -11.66 7.89 0.18
CA ILE A 286 -10.35 8.06 -0.47
C ILE A 286 -9.35 7.01 0.03
N VAL A 287 -9.31 6.72 1.34
CA VAL A 287 -8.46 5.64 1.88
C VAL A 287 -8.85 4.29 1.29
N GLY A 288 -10.15 4.01 1.17
CA GLY A 288 -10.65 2.79 0.55
C GLY A 288 -10.24 2.67 -0.92
N TYR A 289 -10.32 3.76 -1.67
CA TYR A 289 -9.84 3.84 -3.05
C TYR A 289 -8.33 3.55 -3.14
N GLN A 290 -7.51 4.22 -2.31
CA GLN A 290 -6.05 3.98 -2.25
C GLN A 290 -5.70 2.55 -1.84
N GLY A 291 -6.49 1.93 -0.96
CA GLY A 291 -6.31 0.51 -0.60
C GLY A 291 -6.58 -0.42 -1.79
N GLY A 292 -7.54 -0.07 -2.64
CA GLY A 292 -7.77 -0.74 -3.92
C GLY A 292 -6.61 -0.59 -4.89
N GLU A 293 -6.04 0.62 -5.03
CA GLU A 293 -4.86 0.86 -5.88
C GLU A 293 -3.62 0.07 -5.41
N LEU A 294 -3.41 -0.06 -4.10
CA LEU A 294 -2.33 -0.89 -3.55
C LEU A 294 -2.51 -2.39 -3.86
N THR A 295 -3.73 -2.84 -4.14
CA THR A 295 -4.05 -4.26 -4.40
C THR A 295 -4.13 -4.57 -5.89
N TYR A 296 -4.73 -3.68 -6.68
CA TYR A 296 -5.07 -3.89 -8.09
C TYR A 296 -4.26 -3.00 -9.05
N GLY A 297 -3.35 -2.18 -8.52
CA GLY A 297 -2.56 -1.20 -9.27
C GLY A 297 -3.27 0.14 -9.49
N GLU A 298 -2.47 1.15 -9.85
CA GLU A 298 -2.97 2.47 -10.21
C GLU A 298 -3.85 2.43 -11.46
N ASP A 299 -4.88 3.28 -11.46
CA ASP A 299 -5.86 3.44 -12.54
C ASP A 299 -6.58 2.14 -12.94
N HIS A 300 -6.65 1.13 -12.06
CA HIS A 300 -7.28 -0.16 -12.39
C HIS A 300 -8.73 -0.02 -12.86
N TYR A 301 -9.51 0.92 -12.31
CA TYR A 301 -10.86 1.20 -12.79
C TYR A 301 -10.89 1.78 -14.20
N ALA A 302 -9.95 2.68 -14.53
CA ALA A 302 -9.89 3.29 -15.85
C ALA A 302 -9.41 2.29 -16.90
N LYS A 303 -8.40 1.49 -16.57
CA LYS A 303 -7.92 0.37 -17.40
C LYS A 303 -9.04 -0.62 -17.68
N GLU A 304 -9.75 -1.04 -16.64
CA GLU A 304 -10.85 -2.00 -16.79
C GLU A 304 -12.06 -1.40 -17.52
N PHE A 305 -12.35 -0.12 -17.31
CA PHE A 305 -13.38 0.59 -18.08
C PHE A 305 -13.00 0.64 -19.56
N ASN A 306 -11.78 1.04 -19.91
CA ASN A 306 -11.33 1.09 -21.29
C ASN A 306 -11.36 -0.30 -21.96
N ARG A 307 -10.96 -1.34 -21.23
CA ARG A 307 -11.04 -2.74 -21.66
C ARG A 307 -12.47 -3.21 -21.92
N LEU A 308 -13.42 -2.85 -21.05
CA LEU A 308 -14.82 -3.29 -21.16
C LEU A 308 -15.61 -2.51 -22.22
N PHE A 309 -15.20 -1.28 -22.51
CA PHE A 309 -15.87 -0.40 -23.46
C PHE A 309 -15.09 -0.25 -24.78
N ASP A 310 -14.06 -1.08 -25.00
CA ASP A 310 -13.20 -1.08 -26.20
C ASP A 310 -12.73 0.33 -26.59
N LEU A 311 -12.43 1.17 -25.60
CA LEU A 311 -12.00 2.56 -25.82
C LEU A 311 -10.51 2.66 -26.16
N ASP A 312 -9.78 1.55 -25.99
CA ASP A 312 -8.40 1.39 -26.47
C ASP A 312 -8.39 1.00 -27.96
N GLU A 313 -9.10 1.76 -28.81
CA GLU A 313 -8.90 1.69 -30.26
C GLU A 313 -7.57 2.39 -30.60
N LYS A 314 -6.48 1.62 -30.62
CA LYS A 314 -5.39 1.84 -31.58
C LYS A 314 -5.60 0.89 -32.76
N PRO A 315 -5.27 1.32 -34.00
CA PRO A 315 -5.74 0.67 -35.21
C PRO A 315 -5.29 -0.78 -35.24
N THR A 316 -6.22 -1.64 -35.65
CA THR A 316 -5.96 -2.99 -36.12
C THR A 316 -4.72 -2.97 -36.99
N GLU A 317 -3.63 -3.58 -36.51
CA GLU A 317 -2.61 -4.08 -37.42
C GLU A 317 -3.33 -5.07 -38.33
N GLU A 318 -3.44 -4.64 -39.57
CA GLU A 318 -3.90 -5.39 -40.72
C GLU A 318 -3.27 -6.78 -40.68
N LYS A 319 -4.11 -7.80 -40.46
CA LYS A 319 -3.78 -9.17 -40.85
C LYS A 319 -3.45 -9.15 -42.33
N ALA A 320 -2.17 -9.05 -42.65
CA ALA A 320 -1.64 -9.38 -43.96
C ALA A 320 -1.62 -10.91 -44.12
N ASP A 321 -2.81 -11.53 -44.09
CA ASP A 321 -3.04 -12.80 -44.77
C ASP A 321 -3.43 -12.43 -46.21
N ALA A 322 -2.43 -12.18 -47.03
CA ALA A 322 -2.57 -12.24 -48.48
C ALA A 322 -2.02 -13.58 -48.95
N ASP A 323 -2.90 -14.58 -48.99
CA ASP A 323 -2.75 -15.74 -49.86
C ASP A 323 -3.34 -15.38 -51.24
N PRO A 324 -2.57 -15.42 -52.33
CA PRO A 324 -3.11 -15.46 -53.67
C PRO A 324 -2.75 -16.79 -54.34
N ALA A 325 -3.21 -17.92 -53.82
CA ALA A 325 -3.36 -19.14 -54.59
C ALA A 325 -4.71 -19.12 -55.32
N THR A 326 -4.67 -18.52 -56.52
CA THR A 326 -5.73 -18.45 -57.52
C THR A 326 -6.31 -19.82 -57.92
N ALA A 327 -7.63 -19.92 -57.90
CA ALA A 327 -8.47 -20.81 -58.71
C ALA A 327 -9.70 -19.95 -59.09
N GLU A 328 -10.25 -19.86 -60.30
CA GLU A 328 -10.25 -20.60 -61.57
C GLU A 328 -10.25 -19.50 -62.68
N GLU A 329 -9.93 -19.70 -63.96
CA GLU A 329 -10.70 -20.43 -64.98
C GLU A 329 -10.08 -20.10 -66.37
N GLU A 330 -10.35 -20.97 -67.36
CA GLU A 330 -10.19 -20.80 -68.82
C GLU A 330 -8.84 -21.17 -69.51
N ALA A 331 -8.82 -22.37 -70.07
CA ALA A 331 -8.18 -22.67 -71.36
C ALA A 331 -9.13 -22.20 -72.50
N PRO A 332 -8.67 -21.82 -73.72
CA PRO A 332 -8.16 -22.83 -74.67
C PRO A 332 -7.12 -22.37 -75.73
N ALA A 333 -6.45 -23.39 -76.29
CA ALA A 333 -6.13 -23.64 -77.71
C ALA A 333 -5.11 -22.80 -78.53
N GLU A 334 -4.47 -23.54 -79.43
CA GLU A 334 -3.75 -23.17 -80.68
C GLU A 334 -2.40 -22.43 -80.54
N ASP A 335 -1.38 -22.63 -81.37
CA ASP A 335 -0.91 -23.65 -82.30
C ASP A 335 0.49 -23.14 -82.76
N SER A 336 1.17 -23.93 -83.57
CA SER A 336 2.29 -23.56 -84.47
C SER A 336 3.76 -23.68 -84.00
N GLU A 337 4.34 -24.81 -84.44
CA GLU A 337 5.65 -25.03 -85.11
C GLU A 337 6.99 -24.89 -84.36
#